data_AF-A0A7Z9IL42-F1
#
_entry.id   AF-A0A7Z9IL42-F1
#
_cell.length_a   1.000
_cell.length_b   1.000
_cell.length_c   1.000
_cell.angle_alpha   90.00
_cell.angle_beta   90.00
_cell.angle_gamma   90.00
#
_symmetry.space_group_name_H-M   'P 1'
#
loop_
_entity.id
_entity.type
_entity.pdbx_description
1 polymer ?
#
loop_
_entity_poly.entity_id
_entity_poly.type
_entity_poly.pdbx_seq_one_letter_code
_entity_poly.pdbx_strand_id
1 'polypeptide(L)'
;MNSKLSSAALLVLCLAPSMLHAQAPAKVPEEAPARIHPLPSLREQALEQQVWLEMRMERILPQLMAEYDVNMWILSMREYAEDPVFWSITAPTTFAARRRSIYVITREEGGSLERIALGGTSQGGVFEAFRSTRPAPTQP
;
A
#
# COMPACT_ATOMS: atom_id res chain seq x y z
N MET A 1 51.24 -45.89 -11.59
CA MET A 1 50.13 -46.86 -11.56
C MET A 1 49.10 -46.33 -10.58
N ASN A 2 47.90 -46.00 -11.08
CA ASN A 2 46.63 -45.74 -10.38
C ASN A 2 46.56 -44.43 -9.54
N SER A 3 46.06 -43.31 -10.06
CA SER A 3 44.67 -42.94 -10.38
C SER A 3 43.74 -42.92 -9.16
N LYS A 4 43.21 -41.72 -8.86
CA LYS A 4 41.82 -41.43 -8.46
C LYS A 4 41.64 -39.92 -8.37
N LEU A 5 41.29 -39.32 -9.51
CA LEU A 5 40.61 -38.02 -9.55
C LEU A 5 39.19 -38.22 -9.01
N SER A 6 38.85 -37.58 -7.90
CA SER A 6 37.46 -37.47 -7.45
C SER A 6 36.77 -36.39 -8.29
N SER A 7 35.95 -36.80 -9.24
CA SER A 7 35.02 -35.92 -9.96
C SER A 7 33.95 -35.40 -8.99
N ALA A 8 34.04 -34.13 -8.62
CA ALA A 8 32.90 -33.39 -8.10
C ALA A 8 31.96 -33.11 -9.29
N ALA A 9 30.82 -33.79 -9.34
CA ALA A 9 29.77 -33.52 -10.32
C ALA A 9 29.07 -32.21 -9.91
N LEU A 10 29.38 -31.12 -10.61
CA LEU A 10 28.66 -29.85 -10.49
C LEU A 10 27.35 -29.98 -11.26
N LEU A 11 26.25 -30.23 -10.54
CA LEU A 11 24.91 -30.23 -11.11
C LEU A 11 24.48 -28.78 -11.35
N VAL A 12 24.73 -28.26 -12.55
CA VAL A 12 24.20 -26.97 -13.00
C VAL A 12 22.70 -27.16 -13.27
N LEU A 13 21.87 -26.73 -12.33
CA LEU A 13 20.42 -26.68 -12.50
C LEU A 13 20.11 -25.52 -13.45
N CYS A 14 20.05 -25.79 -14.75
CA CYS A 14 19.59 -24.84 -15.76
C CYS A 14 18.10 -24.54 -15.51
N LEU A 15 17.82 -23.49 -14.75
CA LEU A 15 16.48 -22.92 -14.63
C LEU A 15 16.15 -22.26 -15.97
N ALA A 16 15.56 -23.02 -16.90
CA ALA A 16 15.06 -22.44 -18.14
C ALA A 16 14.03 -21.36 -17.77
N PRO A 17 14.17 -20.11 -18.27
CA PRO A 17 13.18 -19.08 -18.02
C PRO A 17 11.87 -19.56 -18.65
N SER A 18 10.89 -19.85 -17.80
CA SER A 18 9.52 -20.11 -18.24
C SER A 18 9.07 -18.89 -19.04
N MET A 19 8.94 -19.03 -20.36
CA MET A 19 8.38 -17.98 -21.20
C MET A 19 6.99 -17.67 -20.64
N LEU A 20 6.84 -16.52 -19.98
CA LEU A 20 5.53 -15.94 -19.68
C LEU A 20 4.87 -15.67 -21.04
N HIS A 21 4.05 -16.62 -21.50
CA HIS A 21 3.21 -16.39 -22.65
C HIS A 21 2.15 -15.39 -22.23
N ALA A 22 2.12 -14.22 -22.87
CA ALA A 22 0.97 -13.34 -22.77
C ALA A 22 -0.27 -14.15 -23.16
N GLN A 23 -1.30 -14.12 -22.30
CA GLN A 23 -2.56 -14.76 -22.63
C GLN A 23 -3.09 -14.15 -23.93
N ALA A 24 -3.32 -14.99 -24.94
CA ALA A 24 -3.91 -14.53 -26.20
C ALA A 24 -5.24 -13.81 -25.89
N PRO A 25 -5.50 -12.64 -26.49
CA PRO A 25 -6.72 -11.89 -26.21
C PRO A 25 -7.91 -12.80 -26.52
N ALA A 26 -8.74 -13.06 -25.51
CA ALA A 26 -9.95 -13.82 -25.70
C ALA A 26 -10.92 -12.98 -26.54
N LYS A 27 -11.07 -13.31 -27.84
CA LYS A 27 -12.15 -12.75 -28.65
C LYS A 27 -13.47 -13.32 -28.11
N VAL A 28 -14.27 -12.46 -27.50
CA VAL A 28 -15.66 -12.76 -27.18
C VAL A 28 -16.46 -12.60 -28.48
N PRO A 29 -17.14 -13.65 -29.00
CA PRO A 29 -17.99 -13.52 -30.17
C PRO A 29 -19.07 -12.45 -29.97
N GLU A 30 -19.46 -11.75 -31.03
CA GLU A 30 -20.45 -10.67 -30.95
C GLU A 30 -21.83 -11.20 -30.52
N GLU A 31 -22.13 -12.46 -30.86
CA GLU A 31 -23.36 -13.16 -30.53
C GLU A 31 -23.32 -13.85 -29.16
N ALA A 32 -22.17 -13.80 -28.46
CA ALA A 32 -22.05 -14.46 -27.17
C ALA A 32 -22.96 -13.76 -26.13
N PRO A 33 -23.74 -14.53 -25.35
CA PRO A 33 -24.57 -13.93 -24.32
C PRO A 33 -23.71 -13.23 -23.26
N ALA A 34 -24.19 -12.09 -22.75
CA ALA A 34 -23.49 -11.34 -21.71
C ALA A 34 -23.26 -12.22 -20.48
N ARG A 35 -21.99 -12.40 -20.10
CA ARG A 35 -21.61 -13.06 -18.84
C ARG A 35 -21.47 -12.01 -17.75
N ILE A 36 -22.42 -11.97 -16.84
CA ILE A 36 -22.38 -11.06 -15.69
C ILE A 36 -21.64 -11.78 -14.57
N HIS A 37 -20.45 -11.29 -14.24
CA HIS A 37 -19.75 -11.70 -13.03
C HIS A 37 -20.20 -10.77 -11.90
N PRO A 38 -20.90 -11.26 -10.87
CA PRO A 38 -21.29 -10.42 -9.75
C PRO A 38 -20.04 -9.94 -9.01
N LEU A 39 -20.02 -8.65 -8.68
CA LEU A 39 -19.00 -8.12 -7.77
C LEU A 39 -19.32 -8.53 -6.33
N PRO A 40 -18.31 -8.65 -5.45
CA PRO A 40 -18.54 -8.81 -4.03
C PRO A 40 -19.38 -7.66 -3.46
N SER A 41 -19.97 -7.86 -2.28
CA SER A 41 -20.65 -6.79 -1.57
C SER A 41 -19.70 -5.63 -1.26
N LEU A 42 -20.24 -4.42 -1.06
CA LEU A 42 -19.41 -3.25 -0.71
C LEU A 42 -18.60 -3.46 0.59
N ARG A 43 -19.10 -4.30 1.51
CA ARG A 43 -18.36 -4.65 2.74
C ARG A 43 -17.16 -5.54 2.43
N GLU A 44 -17.33 -6.55 1.58
CA GLU A 44 -16.22 -7.42 1.15
C GLU A 44 -15.16 -6.62 0.36
N GLN A 45 -15.61 -5.75 -0.54
CA GLN A 45 -14.70 -4.86 -1.28
C GLN A 45 -13.93 -3.93 -0.32
N ALA A 46 -14.59 -3.37 0.70
CA ALA A 46 -13.91 -2.52 1.69
C ALA A 46 -12.90 -3.32 2.53
N LEU A 47 -13.18 -4.57 2.88
CA LEU A 47 -12.21 -5.43 3.57
C LEU A 47 -10.97 -5.67 2.70
N GLU A 48 -11.17 -6.00 1.43
CA GLU A 48 -10.06 -6.23 0.49
C GLU A 48 -9.23 -4.96 0.24
N GLN A 49 -9.88 -3.82 0.04
CA GLN A 49 -9.21 -2.53 -0.13
C GLN A 49 -8.44 -2.09 1.13
N GLN A 50 -8.93 -2.43 2.32
CA GLN A 50 -8.22 -2.17 3.57
C GLN A 50 -6.91 -2.97 3.64
N VAL A 51 -6.92 -4.24 3.23
CA VAL A 51 -5.69 -5.06 3.12
C VAL A 51 -4.71 -4.46 2.11
N TRP A 52 -5.20 -3.91 1.00
CA TRP A 52 -4.34 -3.23 0.03
C TRP A 52 -3.72 -1.94 0.58
N LEU A 53 -4.48 -1.17 1.36
CA LEU A 53 -3.96 0.00 2.05
C LEU A 53 -2.83 -0.40 3.01
N GLU A 54 -3.02 -1.43 3.82
CA GLU A 54 -1.99 -1.96 4.73
C GLU A 54 -0.74 -2.38 3.96
N MET A 55 -0.89 -3.19 2.91
CA MET A 55 0.25 -3.60 2.07
C MET A 55 1.01 -2.43 1.45
N ARG A 56 0.30 -1.38 1.01
CA ARG A 56 0.94 -0.18 0.45
C ARG A 56 1.80 0.52 1.51
N MET A 57 1.30 0.63 2.73
CA MET A 57 2.03 1.27 3.83
C MET A 57 3.21 0.43 4.31
N GLU A 58 3.09 -0.89 4.29
CA GLU A 58 4.14 -1.79 4.79
C GLU A 58 5.24 -2.07 3.78
N ARG A 59 4.92 -2.07 2.48
CA ARG A 59 5.85 -2.55 1.44
C ARG A 59 6.27 -1.47 0.47
N ILE A 60 5.33 -0.66 0.01
CA ILE A 60 5.56 0.29 -1.10
C ILE A 60 6.13 1.60 -0.57
N LEU A 61 5.43 2.21 0.39
CA LEU A 61 5.80 3.52 0.91
C LEU A 61 7.21 3.57 1.53
N PRO A 62 7.67 2.57 2.31
CA PRO A 62 9.03 2.60 2.86
C PRO A 62 10.10 2.55 1.78
N GLN A 63 9.89 1.73 0.73
CA GLN A 63 10.82 1.62 -0.40
C GLN A 63 10.89 2.94 -1.17
N LEU A 64 9.73 3.56 -1.42
CA LEU A 64 9.66 4.85 -2.09
C LEU A 64 10.36 5.94 -1.27
N MET A 65 10.10 6.01 0.04
CA MET A 65 10.78 6.97 0.92
C MET A 65 12.29 6.75 0.94
N ALA A 66 12.77 5.51 0.93
CA ALA A 66 14.19 5.18 0.87
C ALA A 66 14.84 5.56 -0.47
N GLU A 67 14.17 5.27 -1.59
CA GLU A 67 14.64 5.59 -2.94
C GLU A 67 14.90 7.09 -3.14
N TYR A 68 14.04 7.94 -2.57
CA TYR A 68 14.12 9.38 -2.71
C TYR A 68 14.77 10.09 -1.50
N ASP A 69 15.39 9.34 -0.59
CA ASP A 69 16.01 9.85 0.64
C ASP A 69 15.10 10.76 1.50
N VAL A 70 13.84 10.35 1.67
CA VAL A 70 12.82 11.10 2.43
C VAL A 70 12.60 10.48 3.81
N ASN A 71 13.11 11.10 4.88
CA ASN A 71 12.90 10.58 6.24
C ASN A 71 11.50 10.84 6.79
N MET A 72 10.77 11.84 6.26
CA MET A 72 9.44 12.20 6.73
C MET A 72 8.56 12.72 5.60
N TRP A 73 7.32 12.25 5.56
CA TRP A 73 6.28 12.73 4.65
C TRP A 73 5.10 13.24 5.46
N ILE A 74 4.70 14.48 5.20
CA ILE A 74 3.52 15.11 5.78
C ILE A 74 2.46 15.32 4.68
N LEU A 75 1.29 14.70 4.83
CA LEU A 75 0.07 15.05 4.11
C LEU A 75 -0.74 16.00 4.98
N SER A 76 -1.10 17.20 4.48
CA SER A 76 -2.02 18.13 5.14
C SER A 76 -3.20 18.46 4.25
N MET A 77 -4.38 17.97 4.61
CA MET A 77 -5.60 18.09 3.81
C MET A 77 -6.61 18.99 4.49
N ARG A 78 -7.39 19.67 3.67
CA ARG A 78 -8.66 20.26 4.08
C ARG A 78 -9.80 19.50 3.41
N GLU A 79 -10.95 19.56 4.04
CA GLU A 79 -12.20 19.02 3.49
C GLU A 79 -12.45 19.60 2.09
N TYR A 80 -12.65 18.72 1.10
CA TYR A 80 -12.90 19.03 -0.32
C TYR A 80 -11.74 19.71 -1.06
N ALA A 81 -10.54 19.70 -0.48
CA ALA A 81 -9.32 20.18 -1.09
C ALA A 81 -8.17 19.21 -0.75
N GLU A 82 -8.42 17.93 -1.02
CA GLU A 82 -7.47 16.86 -0.78
C GLU A 82 -6.38 16.83 -1.85
N ASP A 83 -5.16 16.54 -1.43
CA ASP A 83 -4.08 16.15 -2.34
C ASP A 83 -4.49 14.85 -3.06
N PRO A 84 -4.12 14.65 -4.35
CA PRO A 84 -4.39 13.39 -5.05
C PRO A 84 -3.89 12.13 -4.32
N VAL A 85 -2.82 12.24 -3.53
CA VAL A 85 -2.26 11.16 -2.71
C VAL A 85 -3.21 10.73 -1.59
N PHE A 86 -4.15 11.56 -1.15
CA PHE A 86 -5.08 11.27 -0.04
C PHE A 86 -5.80 9.93 -0.18
N TRP A 87 -6.29 9.61 -1.39
CA TRP A 87 -7.01 8.36 -1.66
C TRP A 87 -6.12 7.11 -1.61
N SER A 88 -4.80 7.30 -1.70
CA SER A 88 -3.84 6.22 -1.58
C SER A 88 -3.44 5.93 -0.13
N ILE A 89 -3.82 6.77 0.83
CA ILE A 89 -3.43 6.61 2.24
C ILE A 89 -4.62 6.54 3.20
N THR A 90 -5.85 6.54 2.70
CA THR A 90 -7.06 6.50 3.54
C THR A 90 -7.84 5.20 3.38
N ALA A 91 -8.54 4.84 4.46
CA ALA A 91 -9.40 3.67 4.51
C ALA A 91 -10.50 3.75 3.45
N PRO A 92 -10.96 2.61 2.92
CA PRO A 92 -12.02 2.58 1.89
C PRO A 92 -13.38 3.07 2.40
N THR A 93 -13.55 3.18 3.72
CA THR A 93 -14.75 3.75 4.35
C THR A 93 -14.64 5.25 4.61
N THR A 94 -13.50 5.88 4.29
CA THR A 94 -13.31 7.33 4.42
C THR A 94 -13.92 8.04 3.22
N PHE A 95 -14.90 8.90 3.49
CA PHE A 95 -15.58 9.67 2.44
C PHE A 95 -14.80 10.89 1.95
N ALA A 96 -14.11 11.61 2.85
CA ALA A 96 -13.33 12.82 2.53
C ALA A 96 -12.40 13.17 3.70
N ALA A 97 -11.44 14.08 3.49
CA ALA A 97 -10.70 14.64 4.61
C ALA A 97 -11.64 15.44 5.51
N ARG A 98 -11.45 15.41 6.82
CA ARG A 98 -12.22 16.26 7.75
C ARG A 98 -11.47 17.58 7.94
N ARG A 99 -12.18 18.72 8.11
CA ARG A 99 -11.72 20.10 8.42
C ARG A 99 -10.22 20.37 8.25
N ARG A 100 -9.38 19.75 9.10
CA ARG A 100 -7.94 19.58 8.90
C ARG A 100 -7.56 18.14 9.25
N SER A 101 -7.04 17.37 8.29
CA SER A 101 -6.46 16.05 8.51
C SER A 101 -4.99 16.12 8.15
N ILE A 102 -4.11 15.84 9.10
CA ILE A 102 -2.67 15.82 8.87
C ILE A 102 -2.16 14.41 9.16
N TYR A 103 -1.54 13.77 8.18
CA TYR A 103 -0.90 12.48 8.32
C TYR A 103 0.61 12.68 8.26
N VAL A 104 1.30 12.28 9.33
CA VAL A 104 2.75 12.35 9.45
C VAL A 104 3.27 10.93 9.37
N ILE A 105 4.20 10.69 8.46
CA ILE A 105 4.81 9.39 8.22
C ILE A 105 6.32 9.58 8.34
N THR A 106 6.93 8.92 9.32
CA THR A 106 8.37 8.98 9.56
C THR A 106 8.97 7.62 9.22
N ARG A 107 10.03 7.60 8.41
CA ARG A 107 10.81 6.39 8.13
C ARG A 107 11.93 6.28 9.15
N GLU A 108 11.90 5.21 9.93
CA GLU A 108 12.94 4.86 10.89
C GLU A 108 14.19 4.31 10.19
N GLU A 109 15.33 4.27 10.91
CA GLU A 109 16.58 3.70 10.39
C GLU A 109 16.44 2.25 9.89
N GLY A 110 15.58 1.46 10.54
CA GLY A 110 15.27 0.08 10.15
C GLY A 110 14.30 -0.05 8.96
N GLY A 111 13.83 1.06 8.39
CA GLY A 111 12.88 1.10 7.27
C GLY A 111 11.41 0.91 7.67
N SER A 112 11.10 0.73 8.95
CA SER A 112 9.72 0.78 9.45
C SER A 112 9.15 2.20 9.40
N LEU A 113 7.83 2.31 9.37
CA LEU A 113 7.13 3.61 9.37
C LEU A 113 6.41 3.86 10.69
N GLU A 114 6.76 4.97 11.35
CA GLU A 114 5.87 5.61 12.32
C GLU A 114 4.79 6.40 11.55
N ARG A 115 3.53 6.27 11.96
CA ARG A 115 2.37 6.82 11.23
C ARG A 115 1.40 7.48 12.20
N ILE A 116 1.36 8.80 12.21
CA ILE A 116 0.53 9.59 13.13
C ILE A 116 -0.53 10.37 12.34
N ALA A 117 -1.76 10.37 12.84
CA ALA A 117 -2.85 11.22 12.35
C ALA A 117 -3.13 12.35 13.35
N LEU A 118 -2.88 13.60 12.97
CA LEU A 118 -3.24 14.81 13.72
C LEU A 118 -4.56 15.37 13.14
N GLY A 119 -5.63 15.33 13.93
CA GLY A 119 -6.96 15.80 13.50
C GLY A 119 -7.69 14.89 12.49
N GLY A 120 -7.00 13.87 11.95
CA GLY A 120 -7.56 12.79 11.14
C GLY A 120 -8.07 11.61 11.99
N THR A 121 -8.47 10.53 11.31
CA THR A 121 -8.82 9.24 11.94
C THR A 121 -7.69 8.23 11.77
N SER A 122 -7.79 7.07 12.42
CA SER A 122 -6.79 6.00 12.31
C SER A 122 -6.74 5.32 10.94
N GLN A 123 -7.64 5.65 10.01
CA GLN A 123 -7.74 5.01 8.68
C GLN A 123 -7.73 3.48 8.77
N GLY A 124 -8.61 2.91 9.58
CA GLY A 124 -8.70 1.46 9.76
C GLY A 124 -7.58 0.86 10.61
N GLY A 125 -6.85 1.68 11.38
CA GLY A 125 -5.74 1.23 12.24
C GLY A 125 -4.35 1.43 11.64
N VAL A 126 -4.28 1.98 10.43
CA VAL A 126 -3.03 2.29 9.72
C VAL A 126 -2.26 3.44 10.36
N PHE A 127 -2.97 4.41 10.94
CA PHE A 127 -2.38 5.54 11.66
C PHE A 127 -2.76 5.50 13.13
N GLU A 128 -1.83 5.90 13.98
CA GLU A 128 -2.13 6.25 15.37
C GLU A 128 -2.77 7.64 15.42
N ALA A 129 -4.03 7.70 15.87
CA ALA A 129 -4.75 8.97 15.98
C ALA A 129 -4.30 9.74 17.23
N PHE A 130 -3.62 10.86 17.03
CA PHE A 130 -3.13 11.70 18.11
C PHE A 130 -4.08 12.87 18.37
N ARG A 131 -4.38 13.09 19.66
CA ARG A 131 -5.18 14.22 20.15
C ARG A 131 -4.41 14.97 21.22
N SER A 132 -4.28 16.29 21.05
CA SER A 132 -3.71 17.15 22.09
C SER A 132 -4.59 17.13 23.32
N THR A 133 -3.99 16.82 24.48
CA THR A 133 -4.60 16.98 25.80
C THR A 133 -4.45 18.40 26.34
N ARG A 134 -3.60 19.23 25.72
CA ARG A 134 -3.42 20.63 26.10
C ARG A 134 -4.73 21.39 25.85
N PRO A 135 -5.27 22.09 26.86
CA PRO A 135 -6.43 22.96 26.68
C PRO A 135 -6.16 23.98 25.57
N ALA A 136 -7.17 24.28 24.77
CA ALA A 136 -7.09 25.41 23.85
C ALA A 136 -6.87 26.69 24.68
N PRO A 137 -6.00 27.61 24.24
CA PRO A 137 -5.89 28.91 24.87
C PRO A 137 -7.28 29.54 24.92
N THR A 138 -7.81 29.80 26.11
CA THR A 138 -9.01 30.61 26.26
C THR A 138 -8.62 32.03 25.83
N GLN A 139 -9.34 32.60 24.87
CA GLN A 139 -9.17 34.02 24.57
C GLN A 139 -9.49 34.82 25.86
N PRO A 140 -8.72 35.88 26.16
CA PRO A 140 -8.98 36.73 27.32
C PRO A 140 -10.36 37.41 27.24
#